data_AF-A0A7L4LAJ7-F1
#
_entry.id   AF-A0A7L4LAJ7-F1
#
_cell.length_a   1.000
_cell.length_b   1.000
_cell.length_c   1.000
_cell.angle_alpha   90.00
_cell.angle_beta   90.00
_cell.angle_gamma   90.00
#
_symmetry.space_group_name_H-M   'P 1'
#
loop_
_entity.id
_entity.type
_entity.pdbx_description
1 polymer ?
#
loop_
_entity_poly.entity_id
_entity_poly.type
_entity_poly.pdbx_seq_one_letter_code
_entity_poly.pdbx_strand_id
1 'polypeptide(L)'
;EFREFRVHRHSIPPFIPLEQLSREFLPRDLRGFLEILSRHLNAFVGRRRQLEQFQERFSDCIQGIPRRNSLCNLLSFCYRIPGKSGNA
;
A
#
# COMPACT_ATOMS: atom_id res chain seq x y z
N GLU A 1 10.17 -18.64 32.05
CA GLU A 1 8.83 -18.86 31.45
C GLU A 1 8.86 -18.46 29.99
N PHE A 2 8.39 -19.33 29.08
CA PHE A 2 8.15 -18.94 27.69
C PHE A 2 6.78 -18.26 27.63
N ARG A 3 6.77 -16.94 27.34
CA ARG A 3 5.51 -16.22 27.11
C ARG A 3 5.01 -16.51 25.71
N GLU A 4 3.84 -17.13 25.63
CA GLU A 4 3.15 -17.33 24.36
C GLU A 4 2.38 -16.06 23.98
N PHE A 5 2.77 -15.40 22.89
CA PHE A 5 2.07 -14.23 22.37
C PHE A 5 1.02 -14.66 21.34
N ARG A 6 -0.21 -14.19 21.51
CA ARG A 6 -1.31 -14.42 20.57
C ARG A 6 -1.99 -13.11 20.22
N VAL A 7 -2.42 -12.98 18.96
CA VAL A 7 -3.22 -11.84 18.52
C VAL A 7 -4.64 -12.03 19.02
N HIS A 8 -5.10 -11.20 19.96
CA HIS A 8 -6.47 -11.24 20.45
C HIS A 8 -7.41 -10.36 19.60
N ARG A 9 -6.96 -9.15 19.24
CA ARG A 9 -7.71 -8.19 18.44
C ARG A 9 -6.76 -7.33 17.62
N HIS A 10 -7.17 -6.95 16.42
CA HIS A 10 -6.41 -6.04 15.56
C HIS A 10 -7.31 -5.21 14.64
N SER A 11 -6.74 -4.14 14.09
CA SER A 11 -7.34 -3.31 13.02
C SER A 11 -6.49 -3.34 11.74
N ILE A 12 -5.62 -4.35 11.62
CA ILE A 12 -4.75 -4.53 10.44
C ILE A 12 -5.61 -4.82 9.20
N PRO A 13 -5.33 -4.18 8.05
CA PRO A 13 -6.07 -4.42 6.81
C PRO A 13 -6.06 -5.90 6.37
N PRO A 14 -7.17 -6.41 5.79
CA PRO A 14 -7.35 -7.84 5.48
C PRO A 14 -6.41 -8.37 4.39
N PHE A 15 -5.75 -7.49 3.64
CA PHE A 15 -4.77 -7.89 2.64
C PHE A 15 -3.40 -8.26 3.23
N ILE A 16 -3.17 -7.98 4.52
CA ILE A 16 -1.98 -8.45 5.24
C ILE A 16 -2.36 -9.81 5.86
N PRO A 17 -1.64 -10.91 5.56
CA PRO A 17 -1.95 -12.24 6.07
C PRO A 17 -1.51 -12.39 7.53
N LEU A 18 -2.12 -11.61 8.42
CA LEU A 18 -1.71 -11.48 9.83
C LEU A 18 -1.73 -12.82 10.56
N GLU A 19 -2.73 -13.64 10.30
CA GLU A 19 -2.87 -14.97 10.90
C GLU A 19 -1.67 -15.87 10.58
N GLN A 20 -1.23 -15.89 9.32
CA GLN A 20 -0.05 -16.64 8.89
C GLN A 20 1.23 -16.09 9.52
N LEU A 21 1.43 -14.77 9.45
CA LEU A 21 2.59 -14.10 10.05
C LEU A 21 2.67 -14.34 11.56
N SER A 22 1.52 -14.33 12.24
CA SER A 22 1.45 -14.54 13.68
C SER A 22 1.89 -15.95 14.08
N ARG A 23 1.46 -16.98 13.34
CA ARG A 23 1.84 -18.37 13.60
C ARG A 23 3.31 -18.63 13.33
N GLU A 24 3.87 -17.99 12.31
CA GLU A 24 5.25 -18.17 11.90
C GLU A 24 6.24 -17.46 12.82
N PHE A 25 5.97 -16.19 13.18
CA PHE A 25 6.96 -15.33 13.82
C PHE A 25 6.71 -15.08 15.32
N LEU A 26 5.46 -14.91 15.79
CA LEU A 26 5.20 -14.54 17.20
C LEU A 26 5.78 -15.50 18.24
N PRO A 27 5.78 -16.84 18.06
CA PRO A 27 6.27 -17.75 19.09
C PRO A 27 7.78 -17.68 19.34
N ARG A 28 8.55 -17.21 18.34
CA ARG A 28 10.02 -17.27 18.35
C ARG A 28 10.67 -15.89 18.26
N ASP A 29 10.05 -14.97 17.52
CA ASP A 29 10.61 -13.67 17.19
C ASP A 29 9.50 -12.61 17.06
N LEU A 30 9.08 -12.07 18.21
CA LEU A 30 8.15 -10.94 18.27
C LEU A 30 8.67 -9.73 17.49
N ARG A 31 10.00 -9.49 17.48
CA ARG A 31 10.59 -8.35 16.79
C ARG A 31 10.48 -8.52 15.28
N GLY A 32 10.87 -9.66 14.74
CA GLY A 32 10.75 -9.99 13.33
C GLY A 32 9.30 -9.92 12.84
N PHE A 33 8.34 -10.41 13.66
CA PHE A 33 6.91 -10.24 13.38
C PHE A 33 6.53 -8.76 13.19
N LEU A 34 6.91 -7.90 14.14
CA LEU A 34 6.60 -6.47 14.10
C LEU A 34 7.30 -5.75 12.94
N GLU A 35 8.53 -6.15 12.59
CA GLU A 35 9.27 -5.59 11.46
C GLU A 35 8.62 -5.92 10.13
N ILE A 36 8.19 -7.18 9.92
CA ILE A 36 7.47 -7.60 8.72
C ILE A 36 6.13 -6.87 8.61
N LEU A 37 5.37 -6.81 9.71
CA LEU A 37 4.08 -6.11 9.75
C LEU A 37 4.25 -4.61 9.42
N SER A 38 5.25 -3.96 10.02
CA SER A 38 5.61 -2.57 9.74
C SER A 38 5.93 -2.36 8.26
N ARG A 39 6.69 -3.28 7.64
CA ARG A 39 7.01 -3.21 6.20
C ARG A 39 5.76 -3.26 5.33
N HIS A 40 4.81 -4.14 5.61
CA HIS A 40 3.55 -4.21 4.87
C HIS A 40 2.70 -2.94 5.00
N LEU A 41 2.58 -2.41 6.23
CA LEU A 41 1.83 -1.19 6.50
C LEU A 41 2.46 0.02 5.81
N ASN A 42 3.79 0.17 5.93
CA ASN A 42 4.52 1.26 5.30
C ASN A 42 4.48 1.16 3.77
N ALA A 43 4.56 -0.04 3.19
CA ALA A 43 4.40 -0.21 1.76
C ALA A 43 3.00 0.21 1.27
N PHE A 44 1.95 -0.08 2.05
CA PHE A 44 0.59 0.36 1.74
C PHE A 44 0.45 1.89 1.80
N VAL A 45 0.90 2.51 2.90
CA VAL A 45 0.85 3.96 3.07
C VAL A 45 1.70 4.67 2.02
N GLY A 46 2.87 4.12 1.70
CA GLY A 46 3.76 4.62 0.65
C GLY A 46 3.09 4.66 -0.72
N ARG A 47 2.46 3.54 -1.14
CA ARG A 47 1.71 3.50 -2.40
C ARG A 47 0.55 4.49 -2.43
N ARG A 48 -0.17 4.64 -1.30
CA ARG A 48 -1.25 5.62 -1.18
C ARG A 48 -0.72 7.04 -1.36
N ARG A 49 0.39 7.38 -0.71
CA ARG A 49 1.01 8.71 -0.81
C ARG A 49 1.56 8.98 -2.22
N GLN A 50 2.18 7.99 -2.87
CA GLN A 50 2.65 8.10 -4.24
C GLN A 50 1.50 8.45 -5.21
N LEU A 51 0.34 7.85 -5.01
CA LEU A 51 -0.85 8.14 -5.82
C LEU A 51 -1.38 9.56 -5.58
N GLU A 52 -1.41 10.03 -4.34
CA GLU A 52 -1.77 11.42 -4.02
C GLU A 52 -0.81 12.40 -4.72
N GLN A 53 0.50 12.18 -4.58
CA GLN A 53 1.52 13.00 -5.24
C GLN A 53 1.43 12.94 -6.78
N PHE A 54 1.09 11.79 -7.34
CA PHE A 54 0.86 11.64 -8.78
C PHE A 54 -0.31 12.52 -9.25
N GLN A 55 -1.41 12.55 -8.51
CA GLN A 55 -2.56 13.40 -8.81
C GLN A 55 -2.23 14.89 -8.66
N GLU A 56 -1.53 15.25 -7.59
CA GLU A 56 -1.10 16.63 -7.33
C GLU A 56 -0.15 17.15 -8.43
N ARG A 57 0.83 16.34 -8.85
CA ARG A 57 1.88 16.75 -9.79
C ARG A 57 1.44 16.77 -11.25
N PHE A 58 0.50 15.91 -11.63
CA PHE A 58 0.07 15.74 -13.03
C PHE A 58 -1.41 16.08 -13.23
N SER A 59 -1.98 16.93 -12.37
CA SER A 59 -3.38 17.35 -12.41
C SER A 59 -3.80 17.86 -13.79
N ASP A 60 -2.90 18.55 -14.49
CA ASP A 60 -3.19 19.18 -15.79
C ASP A 60 -3.23 18.17 -16.95
N CYS A 61 -2.57 17.03 -16.77
CA CYS A 61 -2.47 15.98 -17.79
C CYS A 61 -3.48 14.85 -17.55
N ILE A 62 -3.81 14.54 -16.29
CA ILE A 62 -4.71 13.44 -15.92
C ILE A 62 -6.15 13.85 -16.21
N GLN A 63 -6.89 12.95 -16.84
CA GLN A 63 -8.32 13.13 -17.12
C GLN A 63 -9.16 12.39 -16.06
N GLY A 64 -9.98 13.13 -15.34
CA GLY A 64 -10.87 12.58 -14.31
C GLY A 64 -10.13 12.07 -13.08
N ILE A 65 -10.82 11.29 -12.25
CA ILE A 65 -10.28 10.75 -10.99
C ILE A 65 -9.64 9.37 -11.27
N PRO A 66 -8.33 9.19 -11.00
CA PRO A 66 -7.69 7.88 -11.14
C PRO A 66 -8.37 6.81 -10.28
N ARG A 67 -8.56 5.62 -10.86
CA ARG A 67 -9.13 4.46 -10.17
C ARG A 67 -8.01 3.63 -9.56
N ARG A 68 -8.23 3.19 -8.33
CA ARG A 68 -7.31 2.31 -7.59
C ARG A 68 -8.06 1.16 -6.96
N ASN A 69 -7.36 0.07 -6.70
CA ASN A 69 -7.86 -0.96 -5.80
C ASN A 69 -7.55 -0.63 -4.32
N SER A 70 -8.12 -1.40 -3.40
CA SER A 70 -7.95 -1.20 -1.95
C SER A 70 -6.49 -1.26 -1.47
N LEU A 71 -5.62 -1.97 -2.21
CA LEU A 71 -4.20 -2.13 -1.92
C LEU A 71 -3.30 -1.01 -2.45
N CYS A 72 -3.86 -0.12 -3.28
CA CYS A 72 -3.13 0.91 -4.02
C CYS A 72 -1.97 0.36 -4.86
N ASN A 73 -1.99 -0.92 -5.25
CA ASN A 73 -0.94 -1.53 -6.08
C ASN A 73 -1.33 -1.60 -7.57
N LEU A 74 -2.60 -1.31 -7.89
CA LEU A 74 -3.08 -1.16 -9.25
C LEU A 74 -3.70 0.23 -9.40
N LEU A 75 -3.29 0.93 -10.46
CA LEU A 75 -3.73 2.27 -10.79
C LEU A 75 -4.16 2.30 -12.26
N SER A 76 -5.36 2.84 -12.52
CA SER A 76 -5.90 3.04 -13.87
C SER A 76 -6.34 4.49 -14.02
N PHE A 77 -5.87 5.16 -15.07
CA PHE A 77 -6.16 6.56 -15.34
C PHE A 77 -6.10 6.85 -16.85
N CYS A 78 -6.76 7.91 -17.26
CA CYS A 78 -6.66 8.48 -18.60
C CYS A 78 -5.79 9.74 -18.53
N TYR A 79 -5.06 10.05 -19.59
CA TYR A 79 -4.24 11.26 -19.63
C TYR A 79 -4.28 11.90 -21.03
N ARG A 80 -4.01 13.20 -21.09
CA ARG A 80 -3.75 13.97 -22.31
C ARG A 80 -2.36 14.59 -22.19
N ILE A 81 -1.57 14.52 -23.25
CA ILE A 81 -0.33 15.27 -23.33
C ILE A 81 -0.64 16.56 -24.10
N PRO A 82 -0.49 17.74 -23.47
CA PRO A 82 -0.61 19.00 -24.21
C PRO A 82 0.55 19.11 -25.21
N GLY A 83 0.22 19.10 -26.50
CA GLY A 83 1.13 19.46 -27.59
C GLY A 83 2.07 18.36 -28.09
N LYS A 84 1.57 17.47 -28.95
CA LYS A 84 2.27 17.25 -30.22
C LYS A 84 1.51 18.09 -31.25
N SER A 85 1.73 19.40 -31.24
CA SER A 85 1.37 20.24 -32.38
C SER A 85 2.19 19.73 -33.55
N GLY A 86 1.58 18.85 -34.35
CA GLY A 86 2.12 18.49 -35.65
C GLY A 86 2.11 19.74 -36.51
N ASN A 87 3.25 20.42 -36.59
CA ASN A 87 3.55 21.21 -37.77
C ASN A 87 4.04 20.21 -38.81
N ALA A 88 3.11 19.75 -39.64
CA ALA A 88 3.39 19.18 -40.95
C ALA A 88 3.17 20.29 -41.99
#